data_AF-A0A916ZCH2-F1
#
_entry.id   AF-A0A916ZCH2-F1
#
_cell.length_a   1.000
_cell.length_b   1.000
_cell.length_c   1.000
_cell.angle_alpha   90.00
_cell.angle_beta   90.00
_cell.angle_gamma   90.00
#
_symmetry.space_group_name_H-M   'P 1'
#
loop_
_entity.id
_entity.type
_entity.pdbx_description
1 polymer ?
#
loop_
_entity_poly.entity_id
_entity_poly.type
_entity_poly.pdbx_seq_one_letter_code
_entity_poly.pdbx_strand_id
1 'polypeptide(L)'
;MSPHSIYAMLAAYNGWANDRLYDAAERLTHEEFIEDRGLFFRSMMGTLNHLLATDRIWLRRLRGEGEAPDRLDAVLFPEIEPLRAARLAEDRRLVAYVAGLDAARLAATITYSPLTKPGRIEQPVAAVLAHLFNHQTHHRGQAHALLTGFGRDAPSLDLVLFQRESGLGIGDQPE
;
A
#
# COMPACT_ATOMS: atom_id res chain seq x y z
N MET A 1 2.03 21.34 9.06
CA MET A 1 1.14 20.36 8.42
C MET A 1 0.37 19.63 9.51
N SER A 2 -0.97 19.57 9.46
CA SER A 2 -1.73 18.80 10.46
C SER A 2 -1.44 17.30 10.32
N PRO A 3 -1.56 16.48 11.38
CA PRO A 3 -1.44 15.02 11.28
C PRO A 3 -2.40 14.44 10.23
N HIS A 4 -3.58 15.02 10.06
CA HIS A 4 -4.51 14.63 9.00
C HIS A 4 -3.94 14.88 7.60
N SER A 5 -3.27 16.01 7.40
CA SER A 5 -2.66 16.38 6.12
C SER A 5 -1.47 15.49 5.73
N ILE A 6 -0.67 15.00 6.68
CA ILE A 6 0.42 14.07 6.35
C ILE A 6 -0.12 12.71 5.86
N TYR A 7 -1.17 12.18 6.48
CA TYR A 7 -1.75 10.91 6.01
C TYR A 7 -2.46 11.06 4.67
N ALA A 8 -3.10 12.21 4.41
CA ALA A 8 -3.69 12.49 3.10
C ALA A 8 -2.62 12.49 1.99
N MET A 9 -1.47 13.14 2.25
CA MET A 9 -0.32 13.09 1.34
C MET A 9 0.21 11.66 1.16
N LEU A 10 0.38 10.90 2.25
CA LEU A 10 0.86 9.51 2.17
C LEU A 10 -0.11 8.59 1.43
N ALA A 11 -1.42 8.78 1.55
CA ALA A 11 -2.43 8.03 0.80
C ALA A 11 -2.35 8.32 -0.70
N ALA A 12 -2.21 9.60 -1.08
CA ALA A 12 -2.04 10.00 -2.48
C ALA A 12 -0.70 9.49 -3.06
N TYR A 13 0.39 9.63 -2.30
CA TYR A 13 1.69 9.08 -2.65
C TYR A 13 1.65 7.56 -2.83
N ASN A 14 0.92 6.85 -1.95
CA ASN A 14 0.76 5.40 -2.04
C ASN A 14 0.23 5.01 -3.42
N GLY A 15 -0.92 5.57 -3.82
CA GLY A 15 -1.51 5.34 -5.13
C GLY A 15 -0.59 5.70 -6.29
N TRP A 16 0.06 6.87 -6.24
CA TRP A 16 1.00 7.32 -7.28
C TRP A 16 2.19 6.38 -7.47
N ALA A 17 2.76 5.87 -6.38
CA ALA A 17 3.92 4.97 -6.45
C ALA A 17 3.49 3.52 -6.78
N ASN A 18 2.28 3.11 -6.40
CA ASN A 18 1.72 1.83 -6.86
C ASN A 18 1.50 1.85 -8.36
N ASP A 19 0.88 2.88 -8.91
CA ASP A 19 0.59 2.95 -10.34
C ASP A 19 1.87 2.83 -11.18
N ARG A 20 2.93 3.57 -10.82
CA ARG A 20 4.26 3.46 -11.45
C ARG A 20 4.87 2.06 -11.35
N LEU A 21 4.78 1.44 -10.16
CA LEU A 21 5.31 0.10 -9.95
C LEU A 21 4.54 -0.93 -10.78
N TYR A 22 3.22 -0.81 -10.86
CA TYR A 22 2.36 -1.69 -11.65
C TYR A 22 2.60 -1.50 -13.16
N ASP A 23 2.77 -0.27 -13.65
CA ASP A 23 3.17 -0.01 -15.04
C ASP A 23 4.48 -0.73 -15.41
N ALA A 24 5.43 -0.81 -14.47
CA ALA A 24 6.68 -1.53 -14.66
C ALA A 24 6.49 -3.05 -14.59
N ALA A 25 5.68 -3.54 -13.64
CA ALA A 25 5.38 -4.96 -13.48
C ALA A 25 4.59 -5.54 -14.67
N GLU A 26 3.73 -4.75 -15.31
CA GLU A 26 2.97 -5.16 -16.53
C GLU A 26 3.87 -5.47 -17.72
N ARG A 27 5.13 -5.01 -17.70
CA ARG A 27 6.13 -5.32 -18.73
C ARG A 27 6.85 -6.64 -18.50
N LEU A 28 6.65 -7.30 -17.36
CA LEU A 28 7.16 -8.64 -17.11
C LEU A 28 6.39 -9.67 -17.94
N THR A 29 7.06 -10.73 -18.35
CA THR A 29 6.35 -11.92 -18.84
C THR A 29 5.58 -12.56 -17.69
N HIS A 30 4.56 -13.36 -18.01
CA HIS A 30 3.85 -14.12 -16.96
C HIS A 30 4.80 -15.02 -16.16
N GLU A 31 5.80 -15.62 -16.83
CA GLU A 31 6.83 -16.45 -16.19
C GLU A 31 7.64 -15.65 -15.17
N GLU A 32 8.16 -14.47 -15.55
CA GLU A 32 8.86 -13.57 -14.63
C GLU A 32 7.97 -13.11 -13.47
N PHE A 33 6.68 -12.84 -13.73
CA PHE A 33 5.74 -12.38 -12.72
C PHE A 33 5.50 -13.41 -11.59
N ILE A 34 5.47 -14.70 -11.94
CA ILE A 34 5.22 -15.79 -10.98
C ILE A 34 6.51 -16.43 -10.44
N GLU A 35 7.67 -16.18 -11.06
CA GLU A 35 8.95 -16.80 -10.71
C GLU A 35 9.33 -16.52 -9.24
N ASP A 36 9.66 -17.58 -8.50
CA ASP A 36 10.22 -17.46 -7.14
C ASP A 36 11.67 -16.97 -7.22
N ARG A 37 11.93 -15.79 -6.64
CA ARG A 37 13.24 -15.14 -6.57
C ARG A 37 13.69 -14.92 -5.12
N GLY A 38 13.14 -15.69 -4.18
CA GLY A 38 13.57 -15.69 -2.77
C GLY A 38 13.11 -14.48 -1.97
N LEU A 39 12.14 -13.70 -2.46
CA LEU A 39 11.48 -12.66 -1.67
C LEU A 39 10.67 -13.32 -0.53
N PHE A 40 10.28 -12.55 0.49
CA PHE A 40 9.45 -13.09 1.58
C PHE A 40 8.13 -13.70 1.06
N PHE A 41 7.53 -13.07 0.04
CA PHE A 41 6.36 -13.58 -0.68
C PHE A 41 6.73 -14.23 -2.03
N ARG A 42 7.96 -14.72 -2.15
CA ARG A 42 8.54 -15.50 -3.26
C ARG A 42 8.73 -14.73 -4.56
N SER A 43 7.65 -14.17 -5.13
CA SER A 43 7.62 -13.61 -6.48
C SER A 43 7.06 -12.17 -6.53
N MET A 44 7.03 -11.58 -7.73
CA MET A 44 6.34 -10.30 -7.96
C MET A 44 4.83 -10.45 -7.68
N MET A 45 4.21 -11.50 -8.23
CA MET A 45 2.81 -11.84 -7.99
C MET A 45 2.49 -11.95 -6.50
N GLY A 46 3.30 -12.71 -5.75
CA GLY A 46 3.10 -12.88 -4.31
C GLY A 46 3.25 -11.57 -3.54
N THR A 47 4.27 -10.77 -3.85
CA THR A 47 4.52 -9.48 -3.18
C THR A 47 3.40 -8.48 -3.44
N LEU A 48 2.93 -8.35 -4.69
CA LEU A 48 1.86 -7.41 -5.02
C LEU A 48 0.50 -7.84 -4.45
N ASN A 49 0.20 -9.15 -4.44
CA ASN A 49 -0.99 -9.68 -3.75
C ASN A 49 -0.94 -9.45 -2.25
N HIS A 50 0.22 -9.63 -1.62
CA HIS A 50 0.40 -9.35 -0.20
C HIS A 50 0.11 -7.88 0.14
N LEU A 51 0.61 -6.95 -0.67
CA LEU A 51 0.31 -5.52 -0.50
C LEU A 51 -1.19 -5.23 -0.56
N LEU A 52 -1.92 -5.83 -1.52
CA LEU A 52 -3.37 -5.68 -1.62
C LEU A 52 -4.12 -6.35 -0.45
N ALA A 53 -3.71 -7.56 -0.06
CA ALA A 53 -4.31 -8.31 1.03
C ALA A 53 -4.18 -7.55 2.36
N THR A 54 -2.99 -7.00 2.64
CA THR A 54 -2.74 -6.24 3.87
C THR A 54 -3.51 -4.93 3.93
N ASP A 55 -3.68 -4.23 2.80
CA ASP A 55 -4.54 -3.04 2.75
C ASP A 55 -5.99 -3.38 3.09
N ARG A 56 -6.55 -4.45 2.51
CA ARG A 56 -7.93 -4.90 2.82
C ARG A 56 -8.09 -5.29 4.29
N ILE A 57 -7.11 -6.02 4.84
CA ILE A 57 -7.10 -6.41 6.26
C ILE A 57 -7.10 -5.18 7.16
N TRP A 58 -6.24 -4.20 6.89
CA TRP A 58 -6.16 -2.99 7.71
C TRP A 58 -7.39 -2.09 7.54
N LEU A 59 -7.91 -1.92 6.32
CA LEU A 59 -9.13 -1.15 6.09
C LEU A 59 -10.34 -1.76 6.79
N ARG A 60 -10.48 -3.10 6.79
CA ARG A 60 -11.52 -3.78 7.57
C ARG A 60 -11.40 -3.48 9.07
N ARG A 61 -10.19 -3.54 9.62
CA ARG A 61 -9.93 -3.24 11.04
C ARG A 61 -10.23 -1.79 11.39
N LEU A 62 -9.87 -0.87 10.51
CA LEU A 62 -10.06 0.57 10.68
C LEU A 62 -11.54 0.99 10.58
N ARG A 63 -12.30 0.37 9.65
CA ARG A 63 -13.73 0.68 9.43
C ARG A 63 -14.66 -0.13 10.32
N GLY A 64 -14.24 -1.31 10.78
CA GLY A 64 -15.08 -2.27 11.50
C GLY A 64 -16.01 -3.09 10.58
N GLU A 65 -15.95 -2.88 9.26
CA GLU A 65 -16.80 -3.51 8.25
C GLU A 65 -16.01 -3.84 6.98
N GLY A 66 -16.61 -4.63 6.09
CA GLY A 66 -16.02 -5.06 4.82
C GLY A 66 -15.30 -6.40 4.90
N GLU A 67 -14.98 -6.92 3.72
CA GLU A 67 -14.31 -8.22 3.56
C GLU A 67 -12.79 -8.05 3.49
N ALA A 68 -12.09 -9.03 4.06
CA ALA A 68 -10.64 -9.12 3.98
C ALA A 68 -10.19 -10.59 4.04
N PRO A 69 -9.08 -10.95 3.39
CA PRO A 69 -8.51 -12.29 3.52
C PRO A 69 -8.08 -12.56 4.97
N ASP A 70 -7.99 -13.83 5.33
CA ASP A 70 -7.60 -14.33 6.65
C ASP A 70 -6.12 -14.78 6.71
N ARG A 71 -5.39 -14.62 5.60
CA ARG A 71 -3.97 -14.99 5.46
C ARG A 71 -3.17 -13.87 4.82
N LEU A 72 -1.92 -13.73 5.25
CA LEU A 72 -1.00 -12.71 4.73
C LEU A 72 -0.42 -13.06 3.35
N ASP A 73 -0.38 -14.35 3.01
CA ASP A 73 0.12 -14.89 1.74
C ASP A 73 -1.02 -15.21 0.75
N ALA A 74 -2.22 -14.68 0.99
CA ALA A 74 -3.37 -14.90 0.12
C ALA A 74 -3.10 -14.34 -1.29
N VAL A 75 -3.18 -15.22 -2.30
CA VAL A 75 -3.17 -14.82 -3.72
C VAL A 75 -4.61 -14.51 -4.12
N LEU A 76 -4.94 -13.22 -4.14
CA LEU A 76 -6.27 -12.73 -4.50
C LEU A 76 -6.48 -12.75 -6.02
N PHE A 77 -5.43 -12.41 -6.77
CA PHE A 77 -5.43 -12.35 -8.23
C PHE A 77 -4.07 -12.88 -8.75
N PRO A 78 -4.03 -14.04 -9.42
CA PRO A 78 -2.79 -14.62 -9.92
C PRO A 78 -2.26 -13.93 -11.18
N GLU A 79 -3.09 -13.12 -11.83
CA GLU A 79 -2.76 -12.38 -13.06
C GLU A 79 -2.65 -10.88 -12.79
N ILE A 80 -1.75 -10.21 -13.52
CA ILE A 80 -1.41 -8.81 -13.24
C ILE A 80 -2.54 -7.83 -13.56
N GLU A 81 -3.31 -8.08 -14.62
CA GLU A 81 -4.39 -7.18 -15.07
C GLU A 81 -5.54 -7.07 -14.04
N PRO A 82 -6.15 -8.17 -13.56
CA PRO A 82 -7.14 -8.08 -12.50
C PRO A 82 -6.53 -7.61 -11.16
N LEU A 83 -5.27 -7.94 -10.89
CA LEU A 83 -4.58 -7.43 -9.70
C LEU A 83 -4.42 -5.91 -9.74
N ARG A 84 -4.06 -5.32 -10.89
CA ARG A 84 -3.96 -3.87 -11.07
C ARG A 84 -5.30 -3.19 -10.90
N ALA A 85 -6.35 -3.72 -11.52
CA ALA A 85 -7.70 -3.17 -11.36
C ALA A 85 -8.11 -3.13 -9.87
N ALA A 86 -7.84 -4.22 -9.14
CA ALA A 86 -8.11 -4.29 -7.71
C ALA A 86 -7.22 -3.34 -6.89
N ARG A 87 -5.94 -3.18 -7.24
CA ARG A 87 -5.02 -2.22 -6.61
C ARG A 87 -5.52 -0.79 -6.72
N LEU A 88 -5.88 -0.35 -7.93
CA LEU A 88 -6.38 1.00 -8.19
C LEU A 88 -7.68 1.27 -7.41
N ALA A 89 -8.56 0.28 -7.33
CA ALA A 89 -9.77 0.38 -6.52
C ALA A 89 -9.45 0.51 -5.02
N GLU A 90 -8.51 -0.26 -4.50
CA GLU A 90 -8.14 -0.21 -3.08
C GLU A 90 -7.42 1.09 -2.71
N ASP A 91 -6.56 1.62 -3.59
CA ASP A 91 -5.92 2.92 -3.41
C ASP A 91 -6.95 4.05 -3.30
N ARG A 92 -7.98 4.05 -4.16
CA ARG A 92 -9.09 5.01 -4.04
C ARG A 92 -9.84 4.87 -2.72
N ARG A 93 -10.06 3.63 -2.24
CA ARG A 93 -10.71 3.38 -0.93
C ARG A 93 -9.88 3.88 0.24
N LEU A 94 -8.55 3.75 0.18
CA LEU A 94 -7.62 4.28 1.19
C LEU A 94 -7.61 5.80 1.19
N VAL A 95 -7.52 6.44 0.02
CA VAL A 95 -7.60 7.90 -0.11
C VAL A 95 -8.92 8.42 0.46
N ALA A 96 -10.04 7.81 0.08
CA ALA A 96 -11.36 8.19 0.59
C ALA A 96 -11.49 7.96 2.11
N TYR A 97 -10.92 6.87 2.64
CA TYR A 97 -10.89 6.63 4.08
C TYR A 97 -10.17 7.76 4.82
N VAL A 98 -8.95 8.10 4.39
CA VAL A 98 -8.14 9.14 5.04
C VAL A 98 -8.77 10.53 4.89
N ALA A 99 -9.34 10.84 3.73
CA ALA A 99 -10.04 12.11 3.52
C ALA A 99 -11.24 12.29 4.45
N GLY A 100 -11.93 11.19 4.82
CA GLY A 100 -13.07 11.20 5.74
C GLY A 100 -12.70 11.22 7.23
N LEU A 101 -11.41 11.20 7.59
CA LEU A 101 -10.99 11.28 8.99
C LEU A 101 -11.09 12.72 9.51
N ASP A 102 -11.71 12.88 10.67
CA ASP A 102 -11.56 14.08 11.49
C ASP A 102 -10.46 13.89 12.56
N ALA A 103 -10.17 14.95 13.31
CA ALA A 103 -9.16 14.91 14.36
C ALA A 103 -9.49 13.90 15.47
N ALA A 104 -10.78 13.74 15.80
CA ALA A 104 -11.23 12.82 16.84
C ALA A 104 -11.02 11.35 16.42
N ARG A 105 -11.39 11.00 15.19
CA ARG A 105 -11.20 9.65 14.64
C ARG A 105 -9.73 9.34 14.46
N LEU A 106 -8.91 10.30 14.06
CA LEU A 106 -7.48 10.11 13.92
C LEU A 106 -6.79 9.86 15.27
N ALA A 107 -7.29 10.48 16.35
CA ALA A 107 -6.83 10.29 17.72
C ALA A 107 -7.43 9.05 18.41
N ALA A 108 -8.41 8.38 17.79
CA ALA A 108 -9.07 7.22 18.37
C ALA A 108 -8.18 5.97 18.39
N THR A 109 -8.60 4.99 19.18
CA THR A 109 -7.99 3.65 19.27
C THR A 109 -8.93 2.62 18.66
N ILE A 110 -8.39 1.71 17.85
CA ILE A 110 -9.12 0.53 17.36
C ILE A 110 -8.71 -0.71 18.15
N THR A 111 -9.63 -1.67 18.27
CA THR A 111 -9.35 -3.00 18.81
C THR A 111 -9.42 -4.03 17.69
N TYR A 112 -8.42 -4.91 17.57
CA TYR A 112 -8.42 -5.98 16.58
C TYR A 112 -7.66 -7.22 17.09
N SER A 113 -7.77 -8.32 16.35
CA SER A 113 -6.94 -9.52 16.55
C SER A 113 -5.96 -9.71 15.38
N PRO A 114 -4.64 -9.81 15.62
CA PRO A 114 -3.67 -10.14 14.58
C PRO A 114 -3.94 -11.54 13.98
N LEU A 115 -3.59 -11.71 12.71
CA LEU A 115 -3.72 -13.02 12.03
C LEU A 115 -2.62 -14.00 12.44
N THR A 116 -1.41 -13.50 12.72
CA THR A 116 -0.23 -14.32 13.03
C THR A 116 -0.22 -14.81 14.48
N LYS A 117 -0.77 -14.03 15.40
CA LYS A 117 -0.89 -14.36 16.81
C LYS A 117 -2.23 -13.83 17.34
N PRO A 118 -3.29 -14.64 17.31
CA PRO A 118 -4.61 -14.22 17.77
C PRO A 118 -4.59 -13.71 19.22
N GLY A 119 -5.33 -12.65 19.47
CA GLY A 119 -5.35 -11.98 20.78
C GLY A 119 -5.85 -10.55 20.64
N ARG A 120 -6.39 -9.98 21.72
CA ARG A 120 -6.92 -8.62 21.73
C ARG A 120 -5.77 -7.61 21.73
N ILE A 121 -5.70 -6.77 20.69
CA ILE A 121 -4.76 -5.65 20.58
C ILE A 121 -5.55 -4.35 20.47
N GLU A 122 -5.08 -3.32 21.16
CA GLU A 122 -5.55 -1.94 21.02
C GLU A 122 -4.44 -1.11 20.36
N GLN A 123 -4.78 -0.32 19.34
CA GLN A 123 -3.80 0.52 18.65
C GLN A 123 -4.40 1.85 18.18
N PRO A 124 -3.71 2.99 18.37
CA PRO A 124 -4.14 4.28 17.84
C PRO A 124 -4.26 4.26 16.31
N VAL A 125 -5.31 4.89 15.77
CA VAL A 125 -5.55 4.98 14.32
C VAL A 125 -4.37 5.60 13.58
N ALA A 126 -3.81 6.70 14.09
CA ALA A 126 -2.63 7.33 13.53
C ALA A 126 -1.42 6.38 13.43
N ALA A 127 -1.19 5.55 14.46
CA ALA A 127 -0.10 4.58 14.48
C ALA A 127 -0.33 3.46 13.45
N VAL A 128 -1.58 3.00 13.29
CA VAL A 128 -1.97 2.04 12.25
C VAL A 128 -1.72 2.60 10.86
N LEU A 129 -2.11 3.86 10.59
CA LEU A 129 -1.88 4.49 9.29
C LEU A 129 -0.40 4.67 8.99
N ALA A 130 0.40 5.08 9.97
CA ALA A 130 1.86 5.16 9.82
C ALA A 130 2.46 3.79 9.48
N HIS A 131 2.04 2.73 10.19
CA HIS A 131 2.44 1.37 9.87
C HIS A 131 2.03 0.95 8.46
N LEU A 132 0.76 1.17 8.06
CA LEU A 132 0.23 0.80 6.75
C LEU A 132 1.08 1.40 5.63
N PHE A 133 1.29 2.71 5.62
CA PHE A 133 2.05 3.36 4.55
C PHE A 133 3.55 3.02 4.58
N ASN A 134 4.14 2.85 5.77
CA ASN A 134 5.53 2.41 5.86
C ASN A 134 5.71 0.95 5.39
N HIS A 135 4.76 0.07 5.70
CA HIS A 135 4.71 -1.32 5.25
C HIS A 135 4.61 -1.40 3.73
N GLN A 136 3.77 -0.55 3.11
CA GLN A 136 3.72 -0.40 1.64
C GLN A 136 5.09 -0.03 1.08
N THR A 137 5.79 0.97 1.65
CA THR A 137 7.14 1.34 1.20
C THR A 137 8.13 0.18 1.32
N HIS A 138 8.12 -0.57 2.42
CA HIS A 138 9.01 -1.71 2.62
C HIS A 138 8.86 -2.79 1.52
N HIS A 139 7.63 -3.27 1.28
CA HIS A 139 7.41 -4.34 0.31
C HIS A 139 7.44 -3.85 -1.15
N ARG A 140 7.09 -2.58 -1.43
CA ARG A 140 7.38 -1.98 -2.74
C ARG A 140 8.86 -1.91 -3.02
N GLY A 141 9.70 -1.66 -2.00
CA GLY A 141 11.16 -1.74 -2.15
C GLY A 141 11.63 -3.12 -2.62
N GLN A 142 11.02 -4.19 -2.10
CA GLN A 142 11.32 -5.57 -2.54
C GLN A 142 10.88 -5.81 -4.00
N ALA A 143 9.66 -5.41 -4.35
CA ALA A 143 9.16 -5.50 -5.72
C ALA A 143 9.99 -4.65 -6.71
N HIS A 144 10.37 -3.44 -6.31
CA HIS A 144 11.24 -2.55 -7.08
C HIS A 144 12.60 -3.19 -7.33
N ALA A 145 13.24 -3.77 -6.30
CA ALA A 145 14.51 -4.48 -6.47
C ALA A 145 14.38 -5.70 -7.41
N LEU A 146 13.24 -6.39 -7.36
CA LEU A 146 12.95 -7.52 -8.24
C LEU A 146 12.88 -7.13 -9.72
N LEU A 147 12.30 -5.95 -10.05
CA LEU A 147 12.32 -5.41 -11.42
C LEU A 147 13.75 -5.28 -11.94
N THR A 148 14.66 -4.70 -11.16
CA THR A 148 16.08 -4.61 -11.51
C THR A 148 16.72 -5.99 -11.64
N GLY A 149 16.33 -6.96 -10.80
CA GLY A 149 16.79 -8.35 -10.88
C GLY A 149 16.38 -9.08 -12.16
N PHE A 150 15.29 -8.66 -12.81
CA PHE A 150 14.88 -9.10 -14.14
C PHE A 150 15.53 -8.28 -15.28
N GLY A 151 16.44 -7.36 -14.96
CA GLY A 151 17.03 -6.46 -15.95
C GLY A 151 16.06 -5.40 -16.49
N ARG A 152 14.98 -5.09 -15.76
CA ARG A 152 14.00 -4.06 -16.11
C ARG A 152 14.32 -2.74 -15.43
N ASP A 153 13.93 -1.64 -16.07
CA ASP A 153 13.98 -0.31 -15.47
C ASP A 153 12.95 -0.20 -14.34
N ALA A 154 13.44 -0.01 -13.12
CA ALA A 154 12.61 0.24 -11.95
C ALA A 154 12.37 1.75 -11.81
N PRO A 155 11.10 2.20 -11.65
CA PRO A 155 10.76 3.62 -11.63
C PRO A 155 11.22 4.28 -10.33
N SER A 156 11.55 5.58 -10.37
CA SER A 156 11.74 6.35 -9.13
C SER A 156 10.42 6.40 -8.35
N LEU A 157 10.48 6.02 -7.08
CA LEU A 157 9.36 6.04 -6.15
C LEU A 157 9.56 7.08 -5.04
N ASP A 158 10.47 8.04 -5.23
CA ASP A 158 10.81 8.99 -4.17
C ASP A 158 9.63 9.89 -3.81
N LEU A 159 9.36 10.03 -2.52
CA LEU A 159 8.28 10.90 -2.04
C LEU A 159 8.49 12.36 -2.49
N VAL A 160 9.73 12.85 -2.52
CA VAL A 160 10.02 14.22 -2.95
C VAL A 160 9.69 14.45 -4.43
N LEU A 161 9.85 13.43 -5.27
CA LEU A 161 9.45 13.49 -6.68
C LEU A 161 7.92 13.63 -6.78
N PHE A 162 7.18 12.77 -6.08
CA PHE A 162 5.72 12.87 -5.99
C PHE A 162 5.26 14.26 -5.51
N GLN A 163 5.88 14.80 -4.46
CA GLN A 163 5.50 16.10 -3.90
C GLN A 163 5.68 17.22 -4.93
N ARG A 164 6.79 17.20 -5.68
CA ARG A 164 7.09 18.19 -6.73
C ARG A 164 6.14 18.07 -7.93
N GLU A 165 5.80 16.84 -8.34
CA GLU A 165 4.87 16.62 -9.45
C GLU A 165 3.42 16.96 -9.11
N SER A 166 2.99 16.67 -7.87
CA SER A 166 1.58 16.77 -7.47
C SER A 166 1.22 18.07 -6.76
N GLY A 167 2.20 18.80 -6.20
CA GLY A 167 1.94 19.92 -5.31
C GLY A 167 1.57 19.51 -3.88
N LEU A 168 1.38 18.21 -3.59
CA LEU A 168 0.93 17.77 -2.28
C LEU A 168 2.09 17.68 -1.29
N GLY A 169 1.88 18.18 -0.07
CA GLY A 169 2.86 18.06 1.03
C GLY A 169 4.02 19.05 0.98
N ILE A 170 4.14 19.81 -0.11
CA ILE A 170 4.88 21.07 -0.13
C ILE A 170 3.87 22.16 0.28
N GLY A 171 4.10 22.81 1.43
CA GLY A 171 3.26 23.93 1.86
C GLY A 171 3.22 25.03 0.78
N ASP A 172 2.29 25.98 0.89
CA ASP A 172 2.14 27.09 -0.06
C ASP A 172 3.52 27.63 -0.44
N GLN A 173 3.90 27.45 -1.71
CA GLN A 173 5.09 28.10 -2.23
C GLN A 173 4.77 29.60 -2.23
N PRO A 174 5.54 30.46 -1.56
CA PRO A 174 5.41 31.88 -1.81
C PRO A 174 5.69 32.12 -3.30
N GLU A 175 4.81 32.91 -3.94
CA GLU A 175 4.97 33.38 -5.32
C GLU A 175 6.36 34.01 -5.58
#